data_AF-A0A437PSA1-F1
#
_entry.id   AF-A0A437PSA1-F1
#
_cell.length_a   1.000
_cell.length_b   1.000
_cell.length_c   1.000
_cell.angle_alpha   90.00
_cell.angle_beta   90.00
_cell.angle_gamma   90.00
#
_symmetry.space_group_name_H-M   'P 1'
#
loop_
_entity.id
_entity.type
_entity.pdbx_description
1 polymer ?
#
loop_
_entity_poly.entity_id
_entity_poly.type
_entity_poly.pdbx_seq_one_letter_code
_entity_poly.pdbx_strand_id
1 'polypeptide(L)'
;MRIKRIRLLAVAAGLLATTVVSLPGASAAGNHTYSAGRLSAVARSVRDSKVDGTAWYVDRASGRVVVTADSTVSKAELAKVTKAAGADAGALKVERTSGTFTPLLSAGDAIYGGQYRCSLGFNVQSGSTYYFLTAGHCGKVAKQWYTDQAHNTLIGPTTGYSFPGNDYALVRYDNTGLSHSGGYTAANAFVGESVKRTGSTSGTHSGSVTALNVTVRYQGGGTVSGMIQTTVCAEPGDSGGPMYDGSKALGITSGGSGDCKTGGTTFYQPVPEALSAYGVNIY
;
A
#
# COMPACT_ATOMS: atom_id res chain seq x y z
N MET A 1 -22.44 -48.27 -64.05
CA MET A 1 -23.19 -47.40 -63.13
C MET A 1 -22.53 -46.02 -63.08
N ARG A 2 -23.02 -45.04 -63.85
CA ARG A 2 -22.90 -43.59 -63.57
C ARG A 2 -23.64 -42.78 -64.65
N ILE A 3 -24.65 -42.07 -64.18
CA ILE A 3 -25.57 -41.16 -64.89
C ILE A 3 -24.84 -39.80 -65.01
N LYS A 4 -24.56 -39.23 -66.18
CA LYS A 4 -25.39 -38.48 -67.16
C LYS A 4 -25.71 -37.02 -66.75
N ARG A 5 -25.56 -36.12 -67.76
CA ARG A 5 -26.26 -34.83 -68.04
C ARG A 5 -25.46 -33.56 -67.70
N ILE A 6 -24.94 -32.83 -68.70
CA ILE A 6 -25.60 -31.90 -69.66
C ILE A 6 -26.23 -30.70 -68.94
N ARG A 7 -25.60 -29.53 -69.15
CA ARG A 7 -26.08 -28.20 -68.76
C ARG A 7 -26.83 -27.57 -69.92
N LEU A 8 -27.99 -26.98 -69.65
CA LEU A 8 -28.59 -25.95 -70.49
C LEU A 8 -29.32 -24.93 -69.61
N LEU A 9 -29.13 -23.66 -69.98
CA LEU A 9 -29.63 -22.47 -69.29
C LEU A 9 -31.15 -22.32 -69.40
N ALA A 10 -31.75 -21.69 -68.38
CA ALA A 10 -32.97 -20.91 -68.53
C ALA A 10 -32.93 -19.70 -67.59
N VAL A 11 -33.13 -18.52 -68.19
CA VAL A 11 -33.30 -17.22 -67.54
C VAL A 11 -34.73 -17.14 -67.00
N ALA A 12 -34.90 -16.69 -65.75
CA ALA A 12 -36.19 -16.29 -65.22
C ALA A 12 -36.04 -14.97 -64.46
N ALA A 13 -36.65 -13.91 -65.01
CA ALA A 13 -36.84 -12.63 -64.34
C ALA A 13 -37.94 -12.78 -63.28
N GLY A 14 -37.66 -12.38 -62.04
CA GLY A 14 -38.61 -12.38 -60.93
C GLY A 14 -38.63 -11.02 -60.23
N LEU A 15 -39.81 -10.40 -60.18
CA LEU A 15 -40.11 -9.15 -59.50
C LEU A 15 -39.63 -9.17 -58.04
N LEU A 16 -38.86 -8.16 -57.63
CA LEU A 16 -38.56 -7.89 -56.22
C LEU A 16 -39.71 -7.06 -55.62
N ALA A 17 -40.55 -7.70 -54.81
CA ALA A 17 -41.44 -7.01 -53.88
C ALA A 17 -40.62 -6.52 -52.68
N THR A 18 -40.49 -5.20 -52.50
CA THR A 18 -39.83 -4.61 -51.34
C THR A 18 -40.76 -4.65 -50.13
N THR A 19 -40.69 -5.72 -49.34
CA THR A 19 -41.21 -5.72 -47.97
C THR A 19 -40.28 -4.92 -47.08
N VAL A 20 -40.72 -3.76 -46.62
CA VAL A 20 -40.03 -2.99 -45.57
C VAL A 20 -40.18 -3.78 -44.27
N VAL A 21 -39.14 -4.52 -43.89
CA VAL A 21 -39.03 -5.11 -42.56
C VAL A 21 -38.59 -4.00 -41.61
N SER A 22 -39.51 -3.54 -40.77
CA SER A 22 -39.20 -2.70 -39.63
C SER A 22 -38.36 -3.52 -38.65
N LEU A 23 -37.03 -3.35 -38.68
CA LEU A 23 -36.17 -3.88 -37.62
C LEU A 23 -36.59 -3.23 -36.28
N PRO A 24 -36.69 -3.99 -35.17
CA PRO A 24 -36.83 -3.40 -33.85
C PRO A 24 -35.69 -2.41 -33.66
N GLY A 25 -36.02 -1.14 -33.41
CA GLY A 25 -35.03 -0.12 -33.13
C GLY A 25 -34.17 -0.57 -31.95
N ALA A 26 -32.90 -0.88 -32.22
CA ALA A 26 -31.89 -0.90 -31.19
C ALA A 26 -31.94 0.48 -30.53
N SER A 27 -32.48 0.54 -29.31
CA SER A 27 -32.39 1.73 -28.49
C SER A 27 -30.90 1.92 -28.21
N ALA A 28 -30.26 2.78 -28.99
CA ALA A 28 -28.96 3.32 -28.65
C ALA A 28 -29.12 3.92 -27.26
N ALA A 29 -28.48 3.31 -26.26
CA ALA A 29 -28.32 3.92 -24.94
C ALA A 29 -27.81 5.34 -25.19
N GLY A 30 -28.62 6.35 -24.83
CA GLY A 30 -28.33 7.74 -25.19
C GLY A 30 -26.89 8.09 -24.84
N ASN A 31 -26.15 8.62 -25.80
CA ASN A 31 -24.85 9.24 -25.59
C ASN A 31 -25.05 10.52 -24.77
N HIS A 32 -25.42 10.37 -23.50
CA HIS A 32 -25.38 11.46 -22.54
C HIS A 32 -23.92 11.75 -22.26
N THR A 33 -23.40 12.74 -22.96
CA THR A 33 -22.07 13.28 -22.70
C THR A 33 -22.14 14.11 -21.42
N TYR A 34 -21.58 13.57 -20.33
CA TYR A 34 -21.45 14.30 -19.08
C TYR A 34 -20.33 15.33 -19.21
N SER A 35 -20.55 16.55 -18.71
CA SER A 35 -19.49 17.57 -18.66
C SER A 35 -18.45 17.21 -17.59
N ALA A 36 -17.23 17.73 -17.72
CA ALA A 36 -16.19 17.53 -16.72
C ALA A 36 -16.63 17.96 -15.30
N GLY A 37 -17.41 19.04 -15.20
CA GLY A 37 -18.00 19.50 -13.94
C GLY A 37 -18.99 18.50 -13.34
N ARG A 38 -19.86 17.90 -14.17
CA ARG A 38 -20.80 16.85 -13.73
C ARG A 38 -20.08 15.59 -13.29
N LEU A 39 -19.08 15.13 -14.05
CA LEU A 39 -18.27 13.97 -13.64
C LEU A 39 -17.53 14.21 -12.32
N SER A 40 -17.02 15.42 -12.10
CA SER A 40 -16.39 15.80 -10.84
C SER A 40 -17.40 15.87 -9.68
N ALA A 41 -18.66 16.23 -9.95
CA ALA A 41 -19.72 16.18 -8.95
C ALA A 41 -20.10 14.74 -8.58
N VAL A 42 -20.26 13.86 -9.57
CA VAL A 42 -20.52 12.43 -9.35
C VAL A 42 -19.39 11.77 -8.56
N ALA A 43 -18.12 12.07 -8.88
CA ALA A 43 -16.99 11.56 -8.11
C ALA A 43 -16.99 12.04 -6.65
N ARG A 44 -17.49 13.25 -6.36
CA ARG A 44 -17.71 13.71 -4.98
C ARG A 44 -18.87 12.97 -4.31
N SER A 45 -19.97 12.73 -5.01
CA SER A 45 -21.06 11.91 -4.49
C SER A 45 -20.64 10.50 -4.11
N VAL A 46 -19.74 9.86 -4.87
CA VAL A 46 -19.16 8.55 -4.49
C VAL A 46 -18.42 8.67 -3.17
N ARG A 47 -17.57 9.69 -3.00
CA ARG A 47 -16.88 9.98 -1.73
C ARG A 47 -17.86 10.15 -0.57
N ASP A 48 -18.88 10.96 -0.77
CA ASP A 48 -19.85 11.34 0.27
C ASP A 48 -20.78 10.18 0.65
N SER A 49 -20.87 9.14 -0.19
CA SER A 49 -21.60 7.92 0.13
C SER A 49 -21.03 7.17 1.33
N LYS A 50 -19.73 7.37 1.66
CA LYS A 50 -19.03 6.69 2.76
C LYS A 50 -19.23 5.18 2.74
N VAL A 51 -19.13 4.58 1.54
CA VAL A 51 -19.16 3.14 1.36
C VAL A 51 -17.71 2.66 1.27
N ASP A 52 -17.27 1.94 2.29
CA ASP A 52 -15.95 1.32 2.31
C ASP A 52 -15.85 0.24 1.23
N GLY A 53 -14.62 -0.15 0.86
CA GLY A 53 -14.40 -1.14 -0.21
C GLY A 53 -14.68 -0.62 -1.64
N THR A 54 -14.75 0.71 -1.83
CA THR A 54 -14.91 1.33 -3.15
C THR A 54 -13.72 2.21 -3.54
N ALA A 55 -13.28 2.11 -4.79
CA ALA A 55 -12.30 2.98 -5.43
C ALA A 55 -12.95 3.64 -6.64
N TRP A 56 -12.64 4.91 -6.93
CA TRP A 56 -13.25 5.59 -8.07
C TRP A 56 -12.34 6.59 -8.75
N TYR A 57 -12.54 6.78 -10.06
CA TYR A 57 -11.86 7.79 -10.86
C TYR A 57 -12.76 8.31 -11.97
N VAL A 58 -12.42 9.49 -12.50
CA VAL A 58 -13.07 10.05 -13.70
C VAL A 58 -12.34 9.53 -14.93
N ASP A 59 -12.99 8.68 -15.70
CA ASP A 59 -12.51 8.25 -17.01
C ASP A 59 -12.94 9.28 -18.07
N ARG A 60 -11.98 10.10 -18.50
CA ARG A 60 -12.22 11.14 -19.51
C ARG A 60 -12.50 10.56 -20.90
N ALA A 61 -12.00 9.37 -21.22
CA ALA A 61 -12.17 8.77 -22.53
C ALA A 61 -13.61 8.26 -22.71
N SER A 62 -14.15 7.58 -21.70
CA SER A 62 -15.54 7.12 -21.73
C SER A 62 -16.56 8.14 -21.22
N GLY A 63 -16.10 9.24 -20.60
CA GLY A 63 -16.98 10.25 -20.02
C GLY A 63 -17.79 9.71 -18.85
N ARG A 64 -17.18 8.87 -18.00
CA ARG A 64 -17.82 8.20 -16.87
C ARG A 64 -17.01 8.36 -15.59
N VAL A 65 -17.68 8.15 -14.45
CA VAL A 65 -17.01 7.89 -13.18
C VAL A 65 -17.01 6.38 -12.98
N VAL A 66 -15.83 5.77 -13.06
CA VAL A 66 -15.68 4.34 -12.82
C VAL A 66 -15.59 4.13 -11.31
N VAL A 67 -16.42 3.24 -10.77
CA VAL A 67 -16.40 2.82 -9.37
C VAL A 67 -16.09 1.33 -9.33
N THR A 68 -14.91 0.97 -8.87
CA THR A 68 -14.54 -0.42 -8.61
C THR A 68 -14.90 -0.74 -7.16
N ALA A 69 -15.71 -1.76 -6.95
CA ALA A 69 -16.13 -2.21 -5.62
C ALA A 69 -15.59 -3.62 -5.34
N ASP A 70 -15.03 -3.82 -4.16
CA ASP A 70 -14.44 -5.09 -3.72
C ASP A 70 -15.48 -6.10 -3.22
N SER A 71 -15.04 -7.32 -2.88
CA SER A 71 -15.94 -8.42 -2.50
C SER A 71 -16.82 -8.17 -1.28
N THR A 72 -16.46 -7.22 -0.41
CA THR A 72 -17.22 -6.88 0.81
C THR A 72 -18.43 -5.98 0.54
N VAL A 73 -18.40 -5.19 -0.54
CA VAL A 73 -19.48 -4.24 -0.86
C VAL A 73 -20.75 -4.97 -1.33
N SER A 74 -21.81 -4.85 -0.54
CA SER A 74 -23.12 -5.42 -0.83
C SER A 74 -23.88 -4.66 -1.93
N LYS A 75 -24.94 -5.28 -2.47
CA LYS A 75 -25.85 -4.62 -3.41
C LYS A 75 -26.52 -3.38 -2.80
N ALA A 76 -26.82 -3.40 -1.50
CA ALA A 76 -27.45 -2.28 -0.81
C ALA A 76 -26.50 -1.09 -0.67
N GLU A 77 -25.22 -1.36 -0.41
CA GLU A 77 -24.18 -0.33 -0.37
C GLU A 77 -23.89 0.26 -1.75
N LEU A 78 -23.83 -0.57 -2.79
CA LEU A 78 -23.76 -0.05 -4.17
C LEU A 78 -24.97 0.83 -4.51
N ALA A 79 -26.18 0.46 -4.07
CA ALA A 79 -27.36 1.30 -4.24
C ALA A 79 -27.24 2.64 -3.50
N LYS A 80 -26.54 2.71 -2.36
CA LYS A 80 -26.21 3.97 -1.67
C LYS A 80 -25.29 4.85 -2.51
N VAL A 81 -24.28 4.28 -3.15
CA VAL A 81 -23.39 5.00 -4.09
C VAL A 81 -24.20 5.55 -5.28
N THR A 82 -25.04 4.72 -5.90
CA THR A 82 -25.90 5.14 -7.02
C THR A 82 -26.88 6.23 -6.59
N LYS A 83 -27.50 6.10 -5.41
CA LYS A 83 -28.42 7.10 -4.86
C LYS A 83 -27.72 8.43 -4.58
N ALA A 84 -26.48 8.40 -4.11
CA ALA A 84 -25.70 9.62 -3.85
C ALA A 84 -25.40 10.41 -5.14
N ALA A 85 -25.24 9.74 -6.28
CA ALA A 85 -25.05 10.38 -7.58
C ALA A 85 -26.34 11.00 -8.17
N GLY A 86 -27.52 10.67 -7.61
CA GLY A 86 -28.79 11.31 -7.95
C GLY A 86 -29.13 11.25 -9.44
N ALA A 87 -29.50 12.39 -10.02
CA ALA A 87 -29.87 12.50 -11.44
C ALA A 87 -28.73 12.13 -12.40
N ASP A 88 -27.47 12.22 -11.94
CA ASP A 88 -26.29 11.87 -12.73
C ASP A 88 -25.81 10.43 -12.46
N ALA A 89 -26.63 9.56 -11.83
CA ALA A 89 -26.29 8.16 -11.59
C ALA A 89 -25.92 7.38 -12.87
N GLY A 90 -26.47 7.79 -14.02
CA GLY A 90 -26.09 7.26 -15.32
C GLY A 90 -24.63 7.52 -15.70
N ALA A 91 -23.91 8.44 -15.03
CA ALA A 91 -22.48 8.67 -15.25
C ALA A 91 -21.59 7.61 -14.58
N LEU A 92 -22.14 6.82 -13.64
CA LEU A 92 -21.40 5.76 -12.96
C LEU A 92 -21.22 4.56 -13.87
N LYS A 93 -20.02 3.99 -13.86
CA LYS A 93 -19.72 2.65 -14.36
C LYS A 93 -19.22 1.82 -13.18
N VAL A 94 -20.04 0.92 -12.67
CA VAL A 94 -19.67 0.07 -11.52
C VAL A 94 -18.97 -1.19 -12.02
N GLU A 95 -17.79 -1.45 -11.48
CA GLU A 95 -16.99 -2.65 -11.72
C GLU A 95 -16.83 -3.43 -10.41
N ARG A 96 -16.66 -4.75 -10.51
CA ARG A 96 -16.43 -5.64 -9.37
C ARG A 96 -15.03 -6.21 -9.46
N THR A 97 -14.34 -6.27 -8.33
CA THR A 97 -13.08 -7.01 -8.19
C THR A 97 -13.22 -8.10 -7.13
N SER A 98 -12.48 -9.19 -7.30
CA SER A 98 -12.28 -10.18 -6.24
C SER A 98 -11.37 -9.63 -5.14
N GLY A 99 -11.50 -10.14 -3.92
CA GLY A 99 -10.71 -9.72 -2.76
C GLY A 99 -11.30 -8.51 -2.03
N THR A 100 -10.59 -8.02 -1.02
CA THR A 100 -10.98 -6.88 -0.19
C THR A 100 -9.91 -5.80 -0.33
N PHE A 101 -10.32 -4.55 -0.48
CA PHE A 101 -9.39 -3.43 -0.41
C PHE A 101 -8.99 -3.24 1.05
N THR A 102 -7.71 -3.50 1.32
CA THR A 102 -7.12 -3.33 2.64
C THR A 102 -5.92 -2.41 2.50
N PRO A 103 -5.71 -1.47 3.43
CA PRO A 103 -4.41 -0.82 3.59
C PRO A 103 -3.33 -1.90 3.68
N LEU A 104 -2.27 -1.75 2.88
CA LEU A 104 -1.09 -2.60 2.99
C LEU A 104 -0.17 -1.98 4.02
N LEU A 105 0.37 -2.80 4.93
CA LEU A 105 1.42 -2.39 5.85
C LEU A 105 2.75 -3.03 5.43
N SER A 106 3.73 -2.18 5.16
CA SER A 106 4.98 -2.53 4.55
C SER A 106 6.14 -1.72 5.13
N ALA A 107 7.36 -2.16 4.80
CA ALA A 107 8.59 -1.56 5.27
C ALA A 107 8.63 -0.06 4.93
N GLY A 108 8.70 0.80 5.95
CA GLY A 108 8.72 2.26 5.84
C GLY A 108 7.38 2.96 6.10
N ASP A 109 6.27 2.23 6.19
CA ASP A 109 4.96 2.82 6.46
C ASP A 109 4.86 3.45 7.86
N ALA A 110 3.99 4.44 7.98
CA ALA A 110 3.74 5.12 9.25
C ALA A 110 3.03 4.19 10.24
N ILE A 111 3.53 4.17 11.48
CA ILE A 111 2.87 3.54 12.61
C ILE A 111 2.67 4.59 13.71
N TYR A 112 1.51 4.57 14.34
CA TYR A 112 1.09 5.57 15.32
C TYR A 112 0.83 4.94 16.68
N GLY A 113 1.35 5.54 17.75
CA GLY A 113 1.18 5.06 19.11
C GLY A 113 1.17 6.21 20.11
N GLY A 114 0.06 6.42 20.81
CA GLY A 114 -0.13 7.58 21.66
C GLY A 114 -0.06 8.87 20.83
N GLN A 115 0.89 9.76 21.13
CA GLN A 115 1.12 10.98 20.34
C GLN A 115 2.26 10.84 19.31
N TYR A 116 2.88 9.66 19.23
CA TYR A 116 4.10 9.43 18.48
C TYR A 116 3.80 8.80 17.13
N ARG A 117 4.54 9.24 16.12
CA ARG A 117 4.64 8.57 14.82
C ARG A 117 6.05 8.00 14.68
N CYS A 118 6.13 6.73 14.35
CA CYS A 118 7.34 6.04 13.94
C CYS A 118 7.11 5.38 12.58
N SER A 119 8.09 4.63 12.10
CA SER A 119 8.01 3.88 10.87
C SER A 119 8.14 2.38 11.14
N LEU A 120 7.46 1.57 10.34
CA LEU A 120 7.63 0.12 10.32
C LEU A 120 8.97 -0.23 9.68
N GLY A 121 9.74 -1.13 10.30
CA GLY A 121 11.02 -1.60 9.78
C GLY A 121 10.86 -2.75 8.81
N PHE A 122 10.76 -3.98 9.34
CA PHE A 122 10.61 -5.19 8.53
C PHE A 122 9.55 -6.11 9.12
N ASN A 123 8.73 -6.69 8.26
CA ASN A 123 7.81 -7.75 8.64
C ASN A 123 8.59 -9.03 8.96
N VAL A 124 8.23 -9.68 10.06
CA VAL A 124 8.89 -10.89 10.57
C VAL A 124 7.86 -11.86 11.15
N GLN A 125 8.21 -13.12 11.31
CA GLN A 125 7.32 -14.14 11.86
C GLN A 125 8.06 -15.10 12.79
N SER A 126 7.30 -15.69 13.71
CA SER A 126 7.73 -16.87 14.47
C SER A 126 6.59 -17.88 14.51
N GLY A 127 6.84 -19.06 13.96
CA GLY A 127 5.78 -20.04 13.68
C GLY A 127 4.70 -19.43 12.78
N SER A 128 3.46 -19.44 13.26
CA SER A 128 2.29 -18.86 12.57
C SER A 128 1.96 -17.43 13.02
N THR A 129 2.78 -16.83 13.89
CA THR A 129 2.52 -15.49 14.43
C THR A 129 3.34 -14.46 13.69
N TYR A 130 2.67 -13.39 13.23
CA TYR A 130 3.27 -12.30 12.47
C TYR A 130 3.55 -11.10 13.36
N TYR A 131 4.67 -10.44 13.06
CA TYR A 131 5.16 -9.26 13.74
C TYR A 131 5.80 -8.31 12.74
N PHE A 132 6.17 -7.13 13.22
CA PHE A 132 7.17 -6.31 12.56
C PHE A 132 8.19 -5.78 13.56
N LEU A 133 9.38 -5.52 13.05
CA LEU A 133 10.42 -4.81 13.78
C LEU A 133 10.26 -3.30 13.61
N THR A 134 10.52 -2.54 14.67
CA THR A 134 10.65 -1.08 14.67
C THR A 134 11.72 -0.67 15.69
N ALA A 135 11.91 0.62 15.94
CA ALA A 135 12.90 1.09 16.91
C ALA A 135 12.47 0.82 18.35
N GLY A 136 13.43 0.50 19.21
CA GLY A 136 13.23 0.23 20.63
C GLY A 136 12.71 1.44 21.40
N HIS A 137 13.21 2.65 21.09
CA HIS A 137 12.71 3.88 21.70
C HIS A 137 11.25 4.17 21.34
N CYS A 138 10.79 3.75 20.14
CA CYS A 138 9.38 3.78 19.76
C CYS A 138 8.57 2.78 20.59
N GLY A 139 9.04 1.53 20.70
CA GLY A 139 8.40 0.50 21.52
C GLY A 139 8.34 0.84 23.02
N LYS A 140 9.30 1.62 23.53
CA LYS A 140 9.34 2.10 24.92
C LYS A 140 8.20 3.07 25.23
N VAL A 141 7.81 3.93 24.29
CA VAL A 141 6.82 4.99 24.51
C VAL A 141 5.40 4.60 24.09
N ALA A 142 5.25 3.54 23.28
CA ALA A 142 3.97 3.08 22.77
C ALA A 142 3.73 1.59 23.05
N LYS A 143 2.60 1.30 23.71
CA LYS A 143 2.15 -0.08 24.00
C LYS A 143 1.33 -0.69 22.87
N GLN A 144 0.62 0.14 22.10
CA GLN A 144 -0.24 -0.24 20.98
C GLN A 144 0.06 0.62 19.77
N TRP A 145 -0.05 0.03 18.60
CA TRP A 145 0.24 0.66 17.31
C TRP A 145 -0.97 0.62 16.40
N TYR A 146 -1.14 1.70 15.64
CA TYR A 146 -2.26 1.95 14.73
C TYR A 146 -1.74 2.39 13.36
N THR A 147 -2.54 2.20 12.32
CA THR A 147 -2.19 2.59 10.94
C THR A 147 -2.36 4.09 10.69
N ASP A 148 -3.03 4.81 11.58
CA ASP A 148 -3.37 6.23 11.42
C ASP A 148 -3.31 6.99 12.75
N GLN A 149 -3.10 8.31 12.65
CA GLN A 149 -2.96 9.20 13.80
C GLN A 149 -4.22 9.30 14.66
N ALA A 150 -5.41 9.08 14.09
CA ALA A 150 -6.66 9.07 14.83
C ALA A 150 -6.93 7.73 15.53
N HIS A 151 -6.01 6.76 15.39
CA HIS A 151 -6.06 5.44 16.02
C HIS A 151 -7.31 4.64 15.64
N ASN A 152 -7.78 4.76 14.39
CA ASN A 152 -8.98 4.07 13.95
C ASN A 152 -8.74 2.58 13.70
N THR A 153 -7.56 2.22 13.18
CA THR A 153 -7.25 0.82 12.85
C THR A 153 -6.06 0.33 13.67
N LEU A 154 -6.36 -0.55 14.64
CA LEU A 154 -5.33 -1.21 15.44
C LEU A 154 -4.49 -2.14 14.56
N ILE A 155 -3.18 -2.07 14.72
CA ILE A 155 -2.22 -3.05 14.19
C ILE A 155 -1.99 -4.13 15.24
N GLY A 156 -1.60 -3.72 16.44
CA GLY A 156 -1.40 -4.59 17.60
C GLY A 156 -0.37 -4.03 18.60
N PRO A 157 0.00 -4.83 19.61
CA PRO A 157 0.81 -4.36 20.73
C PRO A 157 2.31 -4.53 20.51
N THR A 158 3.11 -3.67 21.16
CA THR A 158 4.53 -3.93 21.39
C THR A 158 4.67 -5.14 22.32
N THR A 159 5.30 -6.22 21.86
CA THR A 159 5.52 -7.45 22.65
C THR A 159 6.90 -7.51 23.28
N GLY A 160 7.84 -6.69 22.83
CA GLY A 160 9.16 -6.53 23.43
C GLY A 160 9.86 -5.30 22.87
N TYR A 161 10.75 -4.69 23.65
CA TYR A 161 11.65 -3.64 23.20
C TYR A 161 12.96 -3.69 23.98
N SER A 162 14.03 -3.16 23.40
CA SER A 162 15.31 -2.92 24.08
C SER A 162 15.78 -1.51 23.72
N PHE A 163 15.79 -0.59 24.71
CA PHE A 163 16.32 0.78 24.58
C PHE A 163 16.44 1.47 25.96
N PRO A 164 17.57 2.10 26.32
CA PRO A 164 18.84 2.15 25.57
C PRO A 164 19.64 0.84 25.70
N GLY A 165 20.90 0.83 25.26
CA GLY A 165 21.73 -0.36 25.08
C GLY A 165 21.72 -0.81 23.63
N ASN A 166 20.53 -1.22 23.17
CA ASN A 166 20.19 -1.49 21.77
C ASN A 166 19.05 -0.55 21.35
N ASP A 167 18.57 -0.65 20.10
CA ASP A 167 17.39 0.11 19.66
C ASP A 167 16.49 -0.67 18.69
N TYR A 168 15.84 -1.72 19.20
CA TYR A 168 14.80 -2.49 18.48
C TYR A 168 13.57 -2.77 19.34
N ALA A 169 12.44 -2.95 18.68
CA ALA A 169 11.19 -3.42 19.25
C ALA A 169 10.50 -4.41 18.32
N LEU A 170 9.69 -5.28 18.90
CA LEU A 170 8.84 -6.23 18.22
C LEU A 170 7.38 -5.88 18.49
N VAL A 171 6.60 -5.74 17.43
CA VAL A 171 5.15 -5.46 17.49
C VAL A 171 4.41 -6.59 16.82
N ARG A 172 3.40 -7.15 17.50
CA ARG A 172 2.60 -8.24 16.95
C ARG A 172 1.46 -7.70 16.10
N TYR A 173 1.17 -8.37 14.99
CA TYR A 173 -0.06 -8.14 14.24
C TYR A 173 -1.21 -8.88 14.92
N ASP A 174 -2.14 -8.14 15.51
CA ASP A 174 -3.40 -8.69 16.07
C ASP A 174 -4.56 -8.55 15.06
N ASN A 175 -4.44 -7.62 14.10
CA ASN A 175 -5.46 -7.38 13.09
C ASN A 175 -5.21 -8.20 11.83
N THR A 176 -5.98 -9.29 11.66
CA THR A 176 -5.89 -10.20 10.52
C THR A 176 -6.38 -9.59 9.19
N GLY A 177 -7.00 -8.42 9.22
CA GLY A 177 -7.43 -7.68 8.03
C GLY A 177 -6.32 -6.82 7.41
N LEU A 178 -5.18 -6.66 8.08
CA LEU A 178 -4.04 -5.93 7.55
C LEU A 178 -3.13 -6.87 6.78
N SER A 179 -2.94 -6.58 5.49
CA SER A 179 -1.95 -7.30 4.70
C SER A 179 -0.55 -6.81 5.05
N HIS A 180 0.34 -7.75 5.37
CA HIS A 180 1.73 -7.49 5.77
C HIS A 180 2.69 -8.29 4.88
N SER A 181 2.94 -7.80 3.66
CA SER A 181 3.81 -8.50 2.72
C SER A 181 5.26 -8.51 3.20
N GLY A 182 5.91 -9.66 3.05
CA GLY A 182 7.33 -9.84 3.21
C GLY A 182 8.12 -9.37 1.98
N GLY A 183 9.26 -9.99 1.73
CA GLY A 183 10.06 -9.79 0.52
C GLY A 183 11.50 -9.33 0.77
N TYR A 184 11.98 -9.45 2.00
CA TYR A 184 13.36 -9.15 2.35
C TYR A 184 14.10 -10.40 2.83
N THR A 185 15.42 -10.31 2.96
CA THR A 185 16.24 -11.34 3.59
C THR A 185 17.27 -10.65 4.48
N ALA A 186 17.44 -11.15 5.70
CA ALA A 186 18.39 -10.55 6.64
C ALA A 186 19.83 -10.66 6.12
N ALA A 187 20.60 -9.58 6.23
CA ALA A 187 22.02 -9.59 5.93
C ALA A 187 22.78 -8.63 6.87
N ASN A 188 24.09 -8.85 6.99
CA ASN A 188 24.98 -7.93 7.67
C ASN A 188 25.42 -6.84 6.71
N ALA A 189 25.47 -5.60 7.20
CA ALA A 189 26.01 -4.48 6.43
C ALA A 189 27.55 -4.50 6.38
N PHE A 190 28.14 -3.86 5.38
CA PHE A 190 29.60 -3.64 5.30
C PHE A 190 29.95 -2.17 5.02
N VAL A 191 31.15 -1.73 5.44
CA VAL A 191 31.59 -0.35 5.18
C VAL A 191 31.76 -0.11 3.67
N GLY A 192 31.22 1.01 3.19
CA GLY A 192 31.16 1.35 1.76
C GLY A 192 29.94 0.80 1.03
N GLU A 193 29.09 0.00 1.69
CA GLU A 193 27.84 -0.50 1.10
C GLU A 193 26.90 0.65 0.76
N SER A 194 26.39 0.65 -0.48
CA SER A 194 25.35 1.57 -0.89
C SER A 194 24.01 1.07 -0.35
N VAL A 195 23.31 1.94 0.36
CA VAL A 195 22.08 1.58 1.07
C VAL A 195 20.99 2.59 0.80
N LYS A 196 19.75 2.11 0.90
CA LYS A 196 18.54 2.93 0.94
C LYS A 196 17.94 2.87 2.33
N ARG A 197 17.27 3.94 2.73
CA ARG A 197 16.36 3.97 3.87
C ARG A 197 15.00 4.46 3.38
N THR A 198 13.92 3.85 3.85
CA THR A 198 12.56 4.38 3.70
C THR A 198 12.00 4.72 5.08
N GLY A 199 11.29 5.84 5.21
CA GLY A 199 10.60 6.21 6.44
C GLY A 199 9.40 7.09 6.16
N SER A 200 8.47 7.12 7.12
CA SER A 200 7.16 7.75 6.95
C SER A 200 7.20 9.28 6.93
N THR A 201 8.33 9.92 7.27
CA THR A 201 8.47 11.39 7.23
C THR A 201 9.07 11.84 5.91
N SER A 202 10.26 11.32 5.57
CA SER A 202 11.07 11.82 4.47
C SER A 202 11.00 10.94 3.23
N GLY A 203 10.34 9.78 3.29
CA GLY A 203 10.27 8.85 2.19
C GLY A 203 11.60 8.09 2.02
N THR A 204 11.98 7.83 0.77
CA THR A 204 13.14 7.01 0.44
C THR A 204 14.36 7.84 0.11
N HIS A 205 15.46 7.60 0.83
CA HIS A 205 16.75 8.25 0.62
C HIS A 205 17.86 7.22 0.47
N SER A 206 18.94 7.62 -0.19
CA SER A 206 20.12 6.77 -0.44
C SER A 206 21.35 7.36 0.20
N GLY A 207 22.34 6.52 0.45
CA GLY A 207 23.63 6.90 1.02
C GLY A 207 24.54 5.69 1.10
N SER A 208 25.49 5.74 2.03
CA SER A 208 26.48 4.67 2.20
C SER A 208 26.80 4.43 3.65
N VAL A 209 27.12 3.17 3.98
CA VAL A 209 27.65 2.79 5.29
C VAL A 209 29.07 3.32 5.44
N THR A 210 29.32 4.04 6.54
CA THR A 210 30.61 4.68 6.83
C THR A 210 31.35 4.02 7.99
N ALA A 211 30.63 3.41 8.92
CA ALA A 211 31.22 2.65 10.02
C ALA A 211 30.24 1.60 10.54
N LEU A 212 30.77 0.57 11.21
CA LEU A 212 30.03 -0.48 11.90
C LEU A 212 30.47 -0.54 13.36
N ASN A 213 29.65 -1.18 14.20
CA ASN A 213 29.88 -1.31 15.64
C ASN A 213 30.08 0.04 16.34
N VAL A 214 29.34 1.06 15.89
CA VAL A 214 29.42 2.41 16.45
C VAL A 214 28.65 2.47 17.77
N THR A 215 29.23 3.16 18.75
CA THR A 215 28.53 3.52 19.99
C THR A 215 28.11 4.97 19.91
N VAL A 216 26.81 5.23 20.06
CA VAL A 216 26.21 6.57 20.05
C VAL A 216 25.62 6.87 21.42
N ARG A 217 25.84 8.10 21.90
CA ARG A 217 25.22 8.61 23.12
C ARG A 217 24.23 9.71 22.76
N TYR A 218 22.94 9.37 22.76
CA TYR A 218 21.87 10.31 22.50
C TYR A 218 21.64 11.23 23.70
N GLN A 219 21.49 12.53 23.42
CA GLN A 219 21.17 13.50 24.47
C GLN A 219 19.79 13.18 25.06
N GLY A 220 19.71 12.92 26.37
CA GLY A 220 18.47 12.49 27.04
C GLY A 220 17.95 11.09 26.68
N GLY A 221 18.51 10.43 25.65
CA GLY A 221 18.06 9.13 25.14
C GLY A 221 18.87 7.92 25.64
N GLY A 222 20.08 8.13 26.15
CA GLY A 222 20.97 7.06 26.64
C GLY A 222 22.06 6.67 25.65
N THR A 223 22.79 5.60 25.94
CA THR A 223 23.89 5.09 25.08
C THR A 223 23.44 3.81 24.37
N VAL A 224 23.68 3.72 23.07
CA VAL A 224 23.37 2.56 22.22
C VAL A 224 24.65 2.12 21.52
N SER A 225 24.92 0.81 21.48
CA SER A 225 26.17 0.24 20.92
C SER A 225 25.86 -0.71 19.77
N GLY A 226 26.89 -1.13 19.01
CA GLY A 226 26.71 -2.08 17.91
C GLY A 226 26.09 -1.48 16.63
N MET A 227 26.01 -0.16 16.53
CA MET A 227 25.23 0.51 15.47
C MET A 227 25.95 0.55 14.13
N ILE A 228 25.17 0.60 13.05
CA ILE A 228 25.61 0.92 11.69
C ILE A 228 25.53 2.43 11.51
N GLN A 229 26.60 3.08 11.08
CA GLN A 229 26.63 4.51 10.79
C GLN A 229 26.61 4.74 9.28
N THR A 230 25.78 5.67 8.82
CA THR A 230 25.65 5.99 7.39
C THR A 230 25.57 7.49 7.12
N THR A 231 25.71 7.87 5.85
CA THR A 231 25.42 9.22 5.33
C THR A 231 23.96 9.44 4.94
N VAL A 232 23.09 8.43 5.06
CA VAL A 232 21.68 8.54 4.66
C VAL A 232 20.99 9.51 5.63
N CYS A 233 20.36 10.56 5.12
CA CYS A 233 19.60 11.49 5.96
C CYS A 233 18.37 10.83 6.58
N ALA A 234 17.87 11.38 7.69
CA ALA A 234 16.62 10.99 8.32
C ALA A 234 16.00 12.18 9.06
N GLU A 235 14.67 12.16 9.21
CA GLU A 235 13.89 13.18 9.89
C GLU A 235 13.15 12.58 11.10
N PRO A 236 12.73 13.37 12.09
CA PRO A 236 11.87 12.90 13.17
C PRO A 236 10.63 12.15 12.64
N GLY A 237 10.41 10.94 13.14
CA GLY A 237 9.37 10.02 12.68
C GLY A 237 9.82 8.94 11.69
N ASP A 238 11.02 9.07 11.09
CA ASP A 238 11.62 7.98 10.31
C ASP A 238 12.19 6.85 11.19
N SER A 239 12.32 7.09 12.50
CA SER A 239 12.68 6.07 13.50
C SER A 239 11.88 4.78 13.30
N GLY A 240 12.59 3.65 13.30
CA GLY A 240 12.05 2.34 13.04
C GLY A 240 12.01 1.93 11.57
N GLY A 241 12.17 2.88 10.63
CA GLY A 241 12.12 2.60 9.20
C GLY A 241 13.27 1.72 8.70
N PRO A 242 13.07 0.95 7.62
CA PRO A 242 14.05 0.02 7.08
C PRO A 242 15.24 0.72 6.45
N MET A 243 16.43 0.15 6.65
CA MET A 243 17.62 0.35 5.81
C MET A 243 17.97 -0.94 5.09
N TYR A 244 18.17 -0.87 3.78
CA TYR A 244 18.27 -2.03 2.89
C TYR A 244 19.16 -1.81 1.66
N ASP A 245 19.64 -2.90 1.09
CA ASP A 245 20.30 -2.98 -0.24
C ASP A 245 19.54 -4.01 -1.09
N GLY A 246 18.77 -3.54 -2.07
CA GLY A 246 17.84 -4.41 -2.81
C GLY A 246 16.83 -5.07 -1.87
N SER A 247 16.84 -6.39 -1.79
CA SER A 247 16.03 -7.18 -0.84
C SER A 247 16.76 -7.50 0.47
N LYS A 248 17.99 -7.03 0.68
CA LYS A 248 18.73 -7.27 1.93
C LYS A 248 18.24 -6.33 3.01
N ALA A 249 17.68 -6.86 4.09
CA ALA A 249 17.35 -6.10 5.29
C ALA A 249 18.60 -5.96 6.17
N LEU A 250 19.08 -4.72 6.33
CA LEU A 250 20.37 -4.44 6.97
C LEU A 250 20.21 -3.80 8.34
N GLY A 251 19.33 -2.79 8.46
CA GLY A 251 19.21 -2.02 9.70
C GLY A 251 17.85 -1.37 9.92
N ILE A 252 17.59 -1.00 11.17
CA ILE A 252 16.38 -0.29 11.63
C ILE A 252 16.82 1.11 12.05
N THR A 253 16.19 2.15 11.53
CA THR A 253 16.55 3.56 11.81
C THR A 253 16.41 3.86 13.30
N SER A 254 17.50 4.28 13.96
CA SER A 254 17.50 4.64 15.39
C SER A 254 17.41 6.16 15.57
N GLY A 255 18.34 6.89 14.97
CA GLY A 255 18.40 8.34 15.08
C GLY A 255 19.71 8.87 14.51
N GLY A 256 19.93 10.17 14.57
CA GLY A 256 21.08 10.78 13.92
C GLY A 256 21.23 12.26 14.20
N SER A 257 22.00 12.92 13.35
CA SER A 257 22.21 14.36 13.31
C SER A 257 21.96 14.89 11.90
N GLY A 258 21.73 16.20 11.79
CA GLY A 258 21.44 16.86 10.52
C GLY A 258 20.00 16.64 10.07
N ASP A 259 19.77 16.79 8.76
CA ASP A 259 18.45 16.69 8.14
C ASP A 259 18.56 16.27 6.66
N CYS A 260 17.43 16.10 5.96
CA CYS A 260 17.41 15.74 4.55
C CYS A 260 17.64 16.92 3.58
N LYS A 261 17.95 18.12 4.09
CA LYS A 261 18.34 19.29 3.27
C LYS A 261 19.84 19.50 3.24
N THR A 262 20.50 19.29 4.37
CA THR A 262 21.91 19.57 4.61
C THR A 262 22.75 18.30 4.77
N GLY A 263 22.09 17.15 4.86
CA GLY A 263 22.73 15.86 5.11
C GLY A 263 23.01 15.68 6.60
N GLY A 264 23.72 14.60 6.94
CA GLY A 264 23.96 14.27 8.33
C GLY A 264 24.51 12.87 8.52
N THR A 265 24.48 12.42 9.78
CA THR A 265 24.87 11.06 10.15
C THR A 265 23.68 10.36 10.77
N THR A 266 23.30 9.20 10.24
CA THR A 266 22.22 8.39 10.79
C THR A 266 22.73 7.04 11.23
N PHE A 267 22.26 6.59 12.39
CA PHE A 267 22.59 5.33 13.02
C PHE A 267 21.43 4.34 12.90
N TYR A 268 21.78 3.08 12.69
CA TYR A 268 20.82 1.99 12.49
C TYR A 268 21.18 0.80 13.36
N GLN A 269 20.17 0.20 13.97
CA GLN A 269 20.27 -1.04 14.69
C GLN A 269 20.36 -2.20 13.68
N PRO A 270 21.39 -3.07 13.73
CA PRO A 270 21.46 -4.25 12.87
C PRO A 270 20.22 -5.15 12.98
N VAL A 271 19.63 -5.49 11.83
CA VAL A 271 18.48 -6.41 11.75
C VAL A 271 18.79 -7.81 12.29
N PRO A 272 19.92 -8.46 11.92
CA PRO A 272 20.24 -9.80 12.42
C PRO A 272 20.27 -9.91 13.95
N GLU A 273 20.69 -8.85 14.65
CA GLU A 273 20.68 -8.82 16.12
C GLU A 273 19.25 -8.86 16.68
N ALA A 274 18.34 -8.03 16.16
CA ALA A 274 16.94 -8.00 16.59
C ALA A 274 16.23 -9.33 16.29
N LEU A 275 16.49 -9.94 15.13
CA LEU A 275 15.96 -11.25 14.78
C LEU A 275 16.41 -12.33 15.77
N SER A 276 17.71 -12.36 16.07
CA SER A 276 18.29 -13.32 17.02
C SER A 276 17.74 -13.13 18.43
N ALA A 277 17.56 -11.88 18.87
CA ALA A 277 17.07 -11.57 20.21
C ALA A 277 15.62 -12.04 20.43
N TYR A 278 14.79 -11.98 19.39
CA TYR A 278 13.37 -12.36 19.47
C TYR A 278 13.04 -13.76 18.94
N GLY A 279 13.99 -14.44 18.30
CA GLY A 279 13.73 -15.75 17.68
C GLY A 279 12.69 -15.67 16.55
N VAL A 280 12.78 -14.61 15.73
CA VAL A 280 11.88 -14.34 14.60
C VAL A 280 12.67 -14.32 13.29
N ASN A 281 12.00 -14.57 12.16
CA ASN A 281 12.61 -14.56 10.83
C ASN A 281 11.88 -13.56 9.93
N ILE A 282 12.62 -12.90 9.03
CA ILE A 282 12.01 -12.19 7.90
C ILE A 282 11.38 -13.22 6.96
N TYR A 283 10.29 -12.82 6.30
CA TYR A 283 9.64 -13.56 5.23
C TYR A 283 9.38 -12.65 4.02
#